data_AF-A0A7G8V9A8-F1
#
_entry.id   AF-A0A7G8V9A8-F1
#
_cell.length_a   1.000
_cell.length_b   1.000
_cell.length_c   1.000
_cell.angle_alpha   90.00
_cell.angle_beta   90.00
_cell.angle_gamma   90.00
#
_symmetry.space_group_name_H-M   'P 1'
#
loop_
_entity.id
_entity.type
_entity.pdbx_description
1 polymer ?
#
loop_
_entity_poly.entity_id
_entity_poly.type
_entity_poly.pdbx_seq_one_letter_code
_entity_poly.pdbx_strand_id
1 'polypeptide(L)'
;MIVILAIPYLVSVIRKVENHSIPFIKALNPFYSNEMNIAAQLKSSLSPIVKEMESQEMAKFIKLWTAKFEDGSFSAQDVILLNKKITEGREDQVNGILALHPEARLQFEELNEHLKNEASPVEQEAEVLA
;
A
#
# COMPACT_ATOMS: atom_id res chain seq x y z
N MET A 1 -42.53 27.90 -3.32
CA MET A 1 -41.22 28.46 -3.74
C MET A 1 -40.18 27.38 -4.05
N ILE A 2 -40.08 26.31 -3.25
CA ILE A 2 -39.14 25.18 -3.47
C ILE A 2 -39.32 24.51 -4.84
N VAL A 3 -40.57 24.35 -5.30
CA VAL A 3 -40.90 23.72 -6.59
C VAL A 3 -40.35 24.52 -7.80
N ILE A 4 -40.28 25.85 -7.70
CA ILE A 4 -39.81 26.72 -8.79
C ILE A 4 -38.30 26.60 -8.99
N LEU A 5 -37.54 26.31 -7.93
CA LEU A 5 -36.10 26.08 -8.00
C LEU A 5 -35.74 24.64 -8.38
N ALA A 6 -36.63 23.69 -8.09
CA ALA A 6 -36.40 22.28 -8.40
C ALA A 6 -36.41 21.97 -9.90
N ILE A 7 -37.33 22.58 -10.66
CA ILE A 7 -37.46 22.37 -12.12
C ILE A 7 -36.20 22.80 -12.90
N PRO A 8 -35.68 24.04 -12.78
CA PRO A 8 -34.48 24.46 -13.52
C PRO A 8 -33.24 23.68 -13.11
N TYR A 9 -33.15 23.27 -11.84
CA TYR A 9 -32.10 22.40 -11.35
C TYR A 9 -32.18 21.00 -11.99
N LEU A 10 -33.36 20.38 -12.06
CA LEU A 10 -33.55 19.08 -12.70
C LEU A 10 -33.17 19.13 -14.20
N VAL A 11 -33.53 20.21 -14.89
CA VAL A 11 -33.13 20.43 -16.30
C VAL A 11 -31.61 20.53 -16.44
N SER A 12 -30.93 21.19 -15.50
CA SER A 12 -29.47 21.27 -15.48
C SER A 12 -28.82 19.90 -15.26
N VAL A 13 -29.37 19.08 -14.36
CA VAL A 13 -28.93 17.70 -14.12
C VAL A 13 -29.09 16.85 -15.39
N ILE A 14 -30.25 16.91 -16.04
CA ILE A 14 -30.51 16.16 -17.29
C ILE A 14 -29.52 16.55 -18.38
N ARG A 15 -29.30 17.87 -18.59
CA ARG A 15 -28.31 18.36 -19.56
C ARG A 15 -26.89 17.89 -19.24
N LYS A 16 -26.51 17.82 -17.96
CA LYS A 16 -25.20 17.27 -17.54
C LYS A 16 -25.08 15.79 -17.90
N VAL A 17 -26.12 15.00 -17.67
CA VAL A 17 -26.15 13.56 -17.99
C VAL A 17 -26.01 13.34 -19.49
N GLU A 18 -26.81 14.03 -20.30
CA GLU A 18 -26.83 13.87 -21.76
C GLU A 18 -25.53 14.34 -22.40
N ASN A 19 -25.03 15.53 -22.03
CA ASN A 19 -23.88 16.13 -22.71
C ASN A 19 -22.53 15.52 -22.31
N HIS A 20 -22.42 14.93 -21.12
CA HIS A 20 -21.13 14.48 -20.56
C HIS A 20 -21.13 13.01 -20.14
N SER A 21 -22.18 12.26 -20.47
CA SER A 21 -22.33 10.84 -20.07
C SER A 21 -22.09 10.63 -18.57
N ILE A 22 -22.50 11.60 -17.74
CA ILE A 22 -22.36 11.52 -16.29
C ILE A 22 -23.51 10.67 -15.75
N PRO A 23 -23.25 9.67 -14.89
CA PRO A 23 -24.32 8.92 -14.23
C PRO A 23 -25.25 9.84 -13.45
N PHE A 24 -26.56 9.65 -13.57
CA PHE A 24 -27.60 10.53 -13.00
C PHE A 24 -27.37 10.86 -11.51
N ILE A 25 -27.04 9.85 -10.69
CA ILE A 25 -26.78 10.01 -9.26
C ILE A 25 -25.61 10.98 -8.99
N LYS A 26 -24.57 10.97 -9.82
CA LYS A 26 -23.42 11.88 -9.69
C LYS A 26 -23.76 13.27 -10.25
N ALA A 27 -24.58 13.34 -11.29
CA ALA A 27 -25.04 14.60 -11.88
C ALA A 27 -25.93 15.42 -10.93
N LEU A 28 -26.59 14.78 -9.95
CA LEU A 28 -27.30 15.46 -8.87
C LEU A 28 -26.35 16.29 -8.00
N ASN A 29 -25.06 15.96 -7.89
CA ASN A 29 -24.15 16.87 -7.20
C ASN A 29 -23.86 18.09 -8.10
N PRO A 30 -24.27 19.32 -7.69
CA PRO A 30 -24.08 20.51 -8.51
C PRO A 30 -22.59 20.80 -8.79
N PHE A 31 -21.70 20.41 -7.88
CA PHE A 31 -20.25 20.59 -7.99
C PHE A 31 -19.54 19.48 -8.77
N TYR A 32 -20.26 18.43 -9.18
CA TYR A 32 -19.66 17.38 -10.00
C TYR A 32 -19.45 17.88 -11.43
N SER A 33 -18.19 17.94 -11.85
CA SER A 33 -17.76 18.41 -13.17
C SER A 33 -17.52 17.24 -14.14
N ASN A 34 -17.39 17.57 -15.43
CA ASN A 34 -17.02 16.58 -16.44
C ASN A 34 -15.63 15.98 -16.19
N GLU A 35 -14.66 16.81 -15.78
CA GLU A 35 -13.30 16.36 -15.45
C GLU A 35 -13.31 15.31 -14.33
N MET A 36 -14.15 15.50 -13.31
CA MET A 36 -14.33 14.51 -12.24
C MET A 36 -14.94 13.20 -12.75
N ASN A 37 -15.79 13.25 -13.78
CA ASN A 37 -16.34 12.05 -14.42
C ASN A 37 -15.26 11.29 -15.20
N ILE A 38 -14.47 12.01 -16.00
CA ILE A 38 -13.35 11.44 -16.76
C ILE A 38 -12.33 10.82 -15.81
N ALA A 39 -11.94 11.52 -14.75
CA ALA A 39 -11.03 10.99 -13.73
C ALA A 39 -11.60 9.75 -13.02
N ALA A 40 -12.91 9.72 -12.73
CA ALA A 40 -13.56 8.56 -12.13
C ALA A 40 -13.60 7.35 -13.08
N GLN A 41 -13.87 7.57 -14.36
CA GLN A 41 -13.85 6.52 -15.38
C GLN A 41 -12.42 5.98 -15.58
N LEU A 42 -11.42 6.86 -15.65
CA LEU A 42 -10.02 6.48 -15.75
C LEU A 42 -9.56 5.72 -14.50
N LYS A 43 -9.91 6.18 -13.30
CA LYS A 43 -9.63 5.45 -12.06
C LYS A 43 -10.29 4.08 -12.07
N SER A 44 -11.52 3.98 -12.56
CA SER A 44 -12.23 2.70 -12.66
C SER A 44 -11.60 1.74 -13.66
N SER A 45 -11.08 2.24 -14.79
CA SER A 45 -10.42 1.39 -15.80
C SER A 45 -9.01 0.97 -15.37
N LEU A 46 -8.29 1.84 -14.64
CA LEU A 46 -6.97 1.54 -14.10
C LEU A 46 -7.02 0.67 -12.84
N SER A 47 -8.10 0.73 -12.05
CA SER A 47 -8.18 0.01 -10.77
C SER A 47 -7.93 -1.50 -10.88
N PRO A 48 -8.49 -2.24 -11.87
CA PRO A 48 -8.17 -3.66 -12.06
C PRO A 48 -6.69 -3.90 -12.34
N ILE A 49 -6.06 -3.03 -13.15
CA ILE A 49 -4.63 -3.15 -13.50
C ILE A 49 -3.77 -2.94 -12.26
N VAL A 50 -4.05 -1.88 -11.50
CA VAL A 50 -3.32 -1.58 -10.25
C VAL A 50 -3.47 -2.73 -9.25
N LYS A 51 -4.69 -3.25 -9.06
CA LYS A 51 -4.93 -4.40 -8.18
C LYS A 51 -4.16 -5.64 -8.61
N GLU A 52 -4.09 -5.91 -9.91
CA GLU A 52 -3.33 -7.05 -10.42
C GLU A 52 -1.82 -6.85 -10.21
N MET A 53 -1.30 -5.64 -10.44
CA MET A 53 0.10 -5.32 -10.15
C MET A 53 0.44 -5.51 -8.67
N GLU A 54 -0.40 -4.99 -7.77
CA GLU A 54 -0.24 -5.17 -6.32
C GLU A 54 -0.31 -6.65 -5.91
N SER A 55 -1.24 -7.41 -6.49
CA SER A 55 -1.37 -8.85 -6.27
C SER A 55 -0.13 -9.61 -6.74
N GLN A 56 0.40 -9.30 -7.92
CA GLN A 56 1.62 -9.92 -8.44
C GLN A 56 2.86 -9.54 -7.62
N GLU A 57 2.96 -8.29 -7.17
CA GLU A 57 4.02 -7.84 -6.27
C GLU A 57 3.98 -8.64 -4.96
N MET A 58 2.80 -8.77 -4.36
CA MET A 58 2.61 -9.56 -3.14
C MET A 58 2.93 -11.04 -3.36
N ALA A 59 2.48 -11.63 -4.46
CA ALA A 59 2.76 -13.03 -4.78
C ALA A 59 4.27 -13.27 -4.95
N LYS A 60 4.99 -12.36 -5.61
CA LYS A 60 6.44 -12.41 -5.74
C LYS A 60 7.14 -12.28 -4.39
N PHE A 61 6.68 -11.36 -3.54
CA PHE A 61 7.19 -11.17 -2.19
C PHE A 61 7.05 -12.47 -1.37
N ILE A 62 5.84 -13.03 -1.30
CA ILE A 62 5.56 -14.27 -0.55
C ILE A 62 6.42 -15.41 -1.09
N LYS A 63 6.48 -15.59 -2.42
CA LYS A 63 7.24 -16.68 -3.04
C LYS A 63 8.74 -16.56 -2.75
N LEU A 64 9.32 -15.37 -2.87
CA LEU A 64 10.75 -15.14 -2.61
C LEU A 64 11.11 -15.50 -1.17
N TRP A 65 10.33 -14.99 -0.21
CA TRP A 65 10.62 -15.18 1.20
C TRP A 65 10.36 -16.60 1.66
N THR A 66 9.26 -17.21 1.19
CA THR A 66 8.97 -18.63 1.44
C THR A 66 10.11 -19.51 0.94
N ALA A 67 10.60 -19.30 -0.29
CA ALA A 67 11.73 -20.06 -0.81
C ALA A 67 12.99 -19.87 0.04
N LYS A 68 13.29 -18.63 0.48
CA LYS A 68 14.44 -18.38 1.35
C LYS A 68 14.35 -19.10 2.69
N PHE A 69 13.15 -19.18 3.26
CA PHE A 69 12.91 -19.85 4.54
C PHE A 69 12.98 -21.38 4.39
N GLU A 70 12.34 -21.94 3.37
CA GLU A 70 12.31 -23.39 3.12
C GLU A 70 13.68 -23.94 2.69
N ASP A 71 14.43 -23.19 1.88
CA ASP A 71 15.77 -23.59 1.42
C ASP A 71 16.87 -23.31 2.47
N GLY A 72 16.54 -22.68 3.61
CA GLY A 72 17.50 -22.30 4.65
C GLY A 72 18.53 -21.26 4.20
N SER A 73 18.24 -20.49 3.15
CA SER A 73 19.12 -19.46 2.59
C SER A 73 18.89 -18.06 3.19
N PHE A 74 18.18 -18.01 4.31
CA PHE A 74 17.88 -16.79 5.04
C PHE A 74 19.12 -16.27 5.80
N SER A 75 19.41 -14.97 5.66
CA SER A 75 20.67 -14.37 6.14
C SER A 75 20.47 -13.02 6.84
N ALA A 76 21.52 -12.50 7.50
CA ALA A 76 21.50 -11.18 8.12
C ALA A 76 21.18 -10.05 7.12
N GLN A 77 21.66 -10.17 5.87
CA GLN A 77 21.35 -9.21 4.81
C GLN A 77 19.85 -9.18 4.49
N ASP A 78 19.18 -10.32 4.58
CA ASP A 78 17.75 -10.44 4.36
C ASP A 78 16.94 -9.79 5.49
N VAL A 79 17.41 -9.90 6.73
CA VAL A 79 16.83 -9.21 7.89
C VAL A 79 16.89 -7.69 7.70
N ILE A 80 18.00 -7.15 7.18
CA ILE A 80 18.11 -5.72 6.84
C ILE A 80 17.08 -5.33 5.77
N LEU A 81 16.89 -6.17 4.75
CA LEU A 81 15.89 -5.91 3.70
C LEU A 81 14.45 -5.93 4.25
N LEU A 82 14.14 -6.87 5.14
CA LEU A 82 12.84 -6.95 5.80
C LEU A 82 12.61 -5.78 6.76
N ASN A 83 13.62 -5.41 7.57
CA ASN A 83 13.57 -4.22 8.43
C ASN A 83 13.36 -2.94 7.61
N LYS A 84 14.00 -2.82 6.44
CA LYS A 84 13.75 -1.71 5.52
C LYS A 84 12.30 -1.68 5.06
N LYS A 85 11.70 -2.84 4.72
CA LYS A 85 10.27 -2.93 4.37
C LYS A 85 9.35 -2.52 5.52
N ILE A 86 9.71 -2.85 6.76
CA ILE A 86 9.01 -2.36 7.96
C ILE A 86 9.08 -0.83 8.03
N THR A 87 10.26 -0.23 7.87
CA THR A 87 10.42 1.24 7.88
C THR A 87 9.69 1.95 6.73
N GLU A 88 9.50 1.26 5.60
CA GLU A 88 8.70 1.73 4.46
C GLU A 88 7.17 1.62 4.71
N GLY A 89 6.74 1.17 5.90
CA GLY A 89 5.33 1.04 6.29
C GLY A 89 4.67 -0.27 5.85
N ARG A 90 5.45 -1.31 5.49
CA ARG A 90 4.94 -2.62 5.07
C ARG A 90 5.07 -3.69 6.17
N GLU A 91 4.95 -3.27 7.41
CA GLU A 91 5.10 -4.14 8.59
C GLU A 91 4.12 -5.33 8.54
N ASP A 92 2.86 -5.11 8.19
CA ASP A 92 1.86 -6.18 8.09
C ASP A 92 2.25 -7.29 7.09
N GLN A 93 2.93 -6.92 5.99
CA GLN A 93 3.38 -7.89 4.98
C GLN A 93 4.51 -8.76 5.54
N VAL A 94 5.44 -8.14 6.26
CA VAL A 94 6.57 -8.82 6.90
C VAL A 94 6.09 -9.71 8.05
N ASN A 95 5.22 -9.19 8.91
CA ASN A 95 4.63 -9.94 10.01
C ASN A 95 3.78 -11.10 9.49
N GLY A 96 3.03 -10.89 8.41
CA GLY A 96 2.24 -11.93 7.76
C GLY A 96 3.10 -13.10 7.27
N ILE A 97 4.20 -12.82 6.55
CA ILE A 97 5.07 -13.89 6.05
C ILE A 97 5.83 -14.60 7.19
N LEU A 98 6.29 -13.87 8.21
CA LEU A 98 6.95 -14.47 9.37
C LEU A 98 5.99 -15.29 10.23
N ALA A 99 4.70 -14.93 10.29
CA ALA A 99 3.69 -15.72 11.00
C ALA A 99 3.39 -17.06 10.32
N LEU A 100 3.57 -17.16 9.00
CA LEU A 100 3.42 -18.41 8.25
C LEU A 100 4.63 -19.35 8.43
N HIS A 101 5.77 -18.82 8.85
CA HIS A 101 7.04 -19.55 8.99
C HIS A 101 7.65 -19.35 10.38
N PRO A 102 7.18 -20.09 11.42
CA PRO A 102 7.59 -19.87 12.81
C PRO A 102 9.10 -20.00 13.06
N GLU A 103 9.78 -20.91 12.35
CA GLU A 103 11.23 -21.07 12.47
C GLU A 103 11.98 -19.87 11.88
N ALA A 104 11.52 -19.35 10.74
CA ALA A 104 12.08 -18.14 10.14
C ALA A 104 11.86 -16.91 11.01
N ARG A 105 10.77 -16.85 11.76
CA ARG A 105 10.53 -15.80 12.75
C ARG A 105 11.58 -15.81 13.86
N LEU A 106 11.91 -16.98 14.41
CA LEU A 106 12.96 -17.11 15.43
C LEU A 106 14.32 -16.68 14.86
N GLN A 107 14.67 -17.16 13.66
CA GLN A 107 15.92 -16.76 12.98
C GLN A 107 15.96 -15.25 12.71
N PHE A 108 14.84 -14.64 12.31
CA PHE A 108 14.73 -13.21 12.11
C PHE A 108 14.96 -12.44 13.41
N GLU A 109 14.32 -12.86 14.51
CA GLU A 109 14.48 -12.23 15.83
C GLU A 109 15.94 -12.32 16.31
N GLU A 110 16.54 -13.51 16.25
CA GLU A 110 17.95 -13.74 16.62
C GLU A 110 18.92 -12.86 15.80
N LEU A 111 18.83 -12.92 14.47
CA LEU A 111 19.70 -12.14 13.60
C LEU A 111 19.47 -10.62 13.76
N ASN A 112 18.24 -10.20 14.01
CA ASN A 112 17.91 -8.79 14.24
C ASN A 112 18.50 -8.29 15.57
N GLU A 113 18.52 -9.11 16.62
CA GLU A 113 19.20 -8.79 17.87
C GLU A 113 20.71 -8.72 17.69
N HIS A 114 21.31 -9.68 16.98
CA HIS A 114 22.74 -9.63 16.63
C HIS A 114 23.10 -8.34 15.90
N LEU A 115 22.33 -7.94 14.87
CA LEU A 115 22.56 -6.71 14.12
C LEU A 115 22.41 -5.44 14.97
N LYS A 116 21.47 -5.42 15.92
CA LYS A 116 21.32 -4.30 16.86
C LYS A 116 22.53 -4.20 17.79
N ASN A 117 23.00 -5.32 18.32
CA ASN A 117 24.16 -5.38 19.20
C ASN A 117 25.46 -4.99 18.48
N GLU A 118 25.60 -5.30 17.19
CA GLU A 118 26.71 -4.89 16.33
C GLU A 118 26.63 -3.43 15.85
N ALA A 119 25.46 -2.81 15.86
CA ALA A 119 25.31 -1.37 15.59
C ALA A 119 25.62 -0.51 16.83
N SER A 120 25.43 -1.03 18.03
CA SER A 120 25.72 -0.35 19.31
C SER A 120 27.18 -0.31 19.84
N PRO A 121 28.22 -1.01 19.32
CA PRO A 121 29.55 -0.97 19.94
C PRO A 121 30.37 0.28 19.63
N VAL A 122 29.93 1.15 18.71
CA VAL A 122 30.76 2.29 18.24
C VAL A 122 30.67 3.52 19.16
N GLU A 123 29.72 3.59 20.10
CA GLU A 123 29.58 4.76 20.99
C GLU A 123 30.41 4.68 22.28
N GLN A 124 31.00 3.53 22.64
CA GLN A 124 31.68 3.37 23.94
C GLN A 124 33.20 3.62 23.93
N GLU A 125 33.85 3.72 22.77
CA GLU A 125 35.30 3.99 22.72
C GLU A 125 35.67 5.49 22.72
N ALA A 126 34.69 6.40 22.57
CA ALA A 126 34.95 7.84 22.55
C ALA A 126 35.01 8.51 23.94
N GLU A 127 34.61 7.81 25.02
CA GLU A 127 34.51 8.40 26.37
C GLU A 127 35.61 7.96 27.35
N VAL A 128 36.61 7.19 26.90
CA VAL A 128 37.75 6.75 27.75
C VAL A 128 39.02 7.60 27.53
N LEU A 129 38.97 8.64 26.68
CA LEU A 129 40.08 9.55 26.42
C LEU A 129 39.66 11.04 26.49
N ALA A 130 38.86 11.42 27.48
CA ALA A 130 38.58 12.82 27.83
C ALA A 130 39.07 13.15 29.24
#